data_AF-A0A699RV31-F1
#
_entry.id   AF-A0A699RV31-F1
#
_cell.length_a   1.000
_cell.length_b   1.000
_cell.length_c   1.000
_cell.angle_alpha   90.00
_cell.angle_beta   90.00
_cell.angle_gamma   90.00
#
_symmetry.space_group_name_H-M   'P 1'
#
loop_
_entity.id
_entity.type
_entity.pdbx_description
1 polymer ?
#
loop_
_entity_poly.entity_id
_entity_poly.type
_entity_poly.pdbx_seq_one_letter_code
_entity_poly.pdbx_strand_id
1 'polypeptide(L)'
;PLTRIATATIVPHREPILIVKSTDKPIVTLVVQIILWYLDSGCSKHMTGDRSQLINFVQKFLGTVKFGNDHVAKIMGYGDYQIRNVIISRVYYVEGLGHNLFSVG
;
A
#
# COMPACT_ATOMS: atom_id res chain seq x y z
N PRO A 1 25.27 20.65 25.78
CA PRO A 1 24.41 19.44 25.76
C PRO A 1 23.01 19.78 25.21
N LEU A 2 22.71 19.39 23.97
CA LEU A 2 21.40 19.64 23.35
C LEU A 2 20.57 18.35 23.36
N THR A 3 19.51 18.36 24.15
CA THR A 3 18.53 17.28 24.29
C THR A 3 17.70 17.18 23.02
N ARG A 4 17.74 16.05 22.31
CA ARG A 4 16.81 15.75 21.19
C ARG A 4 15.48 15.28 21.77
N ILE A 5 14.44 16.11 21.65
CA ILE A 5 13.05 15.68 21.85
C ILE A 5 12.59 15.07 20.53
N ALA A 6 12.30 13.77 20.53
CA ALA A 6 11.69 13.08 19.40
C ALA A 6 10.17 13.15 19.55
N THR A 7 9.53 14.00 18.76
CA THR A 7 8.07 14.02 18.63
C THR A 7 7.67 12.97 17.59
N ALA A 8 6.97 11.92 18.01
CA ALA A 8 6.30 11.00 17.11
C ALA A 8 5.02 11.67 16.58
N THR A 9 5.02 12.09 15.32
CA THR A 9 3.85 12.73 14.71
C THR A 9 2.87 11.66 14.26
N ILE A 10 1.71 11.63 14.91
CA ILE A 10 0.55 10.81 14.56
C ILE A 10 0.12 11.20 13.13
N VAL A 11 0.09 10.21 12.23
CA VAL A 11 -0.38 10.36 10.84
C VAL A 11 -1.85 10.80 10.87
N PRO A 12 -2.31 11.76 10.04
CA PRO A 12 -3.70 12.17 10.04
C PRO A 12 -4.55 10.97 9.66
N HIS A 13 -5.53 10.65 10.49
CA HIS A 13 -6.51 9.62 10.20
C HIS A 13 -7.38 10.08 9.01
N ARG A 14 -6.99 9.69 7.79
CA ARG A 14 -7.89 9.74 6.65
C ARG A 14 -8.91 8.63 6.84
N GLU A 15 -10.16 9.00 7.07
CA GLU A 15 -11.24 8.03 7.16
C GLU A 15 -11.39 7.27 5.84
N PRO A 16 -11.35 5.93 5.85
CA PRO A 16 -11.74 5.15 4.69
C PRO A 16 -13.22 5.36 4.41
N ILE A 17 -13.56 5.69 3.16
CA ILE A 17 -14.96 5.74 2.73
C ILE A 17 -15.49 4.30 2.73
N LEU A 18 -16.31 3.96 3.73
CA LEU A 18 -16.95 2.65 3.85
C LEU A 18 -18.14 2.57 2.90
N ILE A 19 -17.97 1.89 1.75
CA ILE A 19 -19.09 1.53 0.89
C ILE A 19 -19.78 0.27 1.47
N VAL A 20 -20.92 0.51 2.12
CA VAL A 20 -22.06 -0.37 2.46
C VAL A 20 -21.78 -1.85 2.72
N LYS A 21 -22.09 -2.29 3.95
CA LYS A 21 -22.24 -3.70 4.36
C LYS A 21 -23.28 -4.42 3.48
N SER A 22 -22.84 -5.38 2.67
CA SER A 22 -23.69 -6.43 2.09
C SER A 22 -23.33 -7.79 2.69
N THR A 23 -24.28 -8.72 2.84
CA THR A 23 -24.18 -9.95 3.66
C THR A 23 -23.61 -11.19 2.96
N ASP A 24 -22.94 -11.05 1.81
CA ASP A 24 -22.34 -12.20 1.11
C ASP A 24 -20.88 -12.43 1.55
N LYS A 25 -20.63 -13.38 2.46
CA LYS A 25 -19.30 -13.69 3.03
C LYS A 25 -18.10 -13.72 2.04
N PRO A 26 -18.17 -14.32 0.84
CA PRO A 26 -17.05 -14.25 -0.11
C PRO A 26 -16.89 -12.87 -0.77
N ILE A 27 -17.98 -12.15 -0.99
CA ILE A 27 -17.98 -10.79 -1.55
C ILE A 27 -17.48 -9.80 -0.50
N VAL A 28 -17.91 -9.91 0.76
CA VAL A 28 -17.41 -9.11 1.88
C VAL A 28 -15.90 -9.27 2.05
N THR A 29 -15.37 -10.49 1.90
CA THR A 29 -13.92 -10.71 1.99
C THR A 29 -13.17 -10.02 0.84
N LEU A 30 -13.69 -10.11 -0.39
CA LEU A 30 -13.15 -9.41 -1.56
C LEU A 30 -13.23 -7.88 -1.41
N VAL A 31 -14.37 -7.38 -0.95
CA VAL A 31 -14.61 -5.96 -0.68
C VAL A 31 -13.68 -5.50 0.44
N VAL A 32 -13.53 -6.22 1.54
CA VAL A 32 -12.59 -5.89 2.63
C VAL A 32 -11.13 -5.92 2.16
N GLN A 33 -10.75 -6.88 1.31
CA GLN A 33 -9.38 -7.00 0.83
C GLN A 33 -9.03 -5.99 -0.27
N ILE A 34 -10.02 -5.54 -1.06
CA ILE A 34 -9.93 -4.36 -1.93
C ILE A 34 -9.96 -3.07 -1.09
N ILE A 35 -10.77 -2.99 -0.02
CA ILE A 35 -10.82 -1.87 0.93
C ILE A 35 -9.46 -1.64 1.61
N LEU A 36 -8.66 -2.69 1.79
CA LEU A 36 -7.30 -2.55 2.33
C LEU A 36 -6.35 -1.80 1.36
N TRP A 37 -6.76 -1.61 0.10
CA TRP A 37 -6.05 -0.79 -0.87
C TRP A 37 -6.75 0.56 -1.04
N TYR A 38 -5.99 1.65 -0.93
CA TYR A 38 -6.48 2.97 -1.28
C TYR A 38 -6.40 3.14 -2.80
N LEU A 39 -7.54 3.41 -3.44
CA LEU A 39 -7.58 3.81 -4.85
C LEU A 39 -6.92 5.19 -4.98
N ASP A 40 -5.85 5.26 -5.76
CA ASP A 40 -5.07 6.48 -5.91
C ASP A 40 -4.80 6.75 -7.39
N SER A 41 -5.40 7.83 -7.89
CA SER A 41 -5.18 8.32 -9.26
C SER A 41 -3.86 9.08 -9.41
N GLY A 42 -3.22 9.48 -8.31
CA GLY A 42 -1.89 10.08 -8.30
C GLY A 42 -0.76 9.05 -8.30
N CYS A 43 -1.10 7.77 -8.06
CA CYS A 43 -0.16 6.67 -8.13
C CYS A 43 -0.07 6.14 -9.56
N SER A 44 1.13 5.80 -10.03
CA SER A 44 1.38 5.27 -11.39
C SER A 44 1.56 3.76 -11.43
N LYS A 45 1.65 3.12 -10.26
CA LYS A 45 1.89 1.69 -10.05
C LYS A 45 1.17 1.23 -8.79
N HIS A 46 0.71 -0.01 -8.78
CA HIS A 46 0.21 -0.62 -7.55
C HIS A 46 1.37 -0.79 -6.55
N MET A 47 1.16 -0.46 -5.27
CA MET A 47 2.21 -0.49 -4.24
C MET A 47 1.72 -1.15 -2.97
N THR A 48 2.63 -1.84 -2.27
CA THR A 48 2.42 -2.40 -0.94
C THR A 48 3.63 -2.13 -0.05
N GLY A 49 3.39 -1.93 1.24
CA GLY A 49 4.43 -1.92 2.26
C GLY A 49 4.67 -3.27 2.93
N ASP A 50 3.92 -4.30 2.55
CA ASP A 50 4.04 -5.64 3.12
C ASP A 50 4.59 -6.61 2.07
N ARG A 51 5.91 -6.84 2.13
CA ARG A 51 6.60 -7.80 1.24
C ARG A 51 6.03 -9.21 1.35
N SER A 52 5.49 -9.61 2.50
CA SER A 52 4.99 -10.98 2.71
C SER A 52 3.76 -11.31 1.86
N GLN A 53 3.06 -10.28 1.38
CA GLN A 53 1.89 -10.41 0.51
C GLN A 53 2.26 -10.62 -0.97
N LEU A 54 3.55 -10.54 -1.31
CA LEU A 54 4.04 -10.68 -2.69
C LEU A 54 4.58 -12.09 -2.94
N ILE A 55 4.08 -12.71 -4.00
CA ILE A 55 4.65 -13.91 -4.61
C ILE A 55 5.55 -13.50 -5.79
N ASN A 56 6.42 -14.42 -6.24
CA ASN A 56 7.38 -14.17 -7.34
C ASN A 56 8.22 -12.90 -7.14
N PHE A 57 8.53 -12.56 -5.88
CA PHE A 57 9.18 -11.30 -5.55
C PHE A 57 10.60 -11.22 -6.10
N VAL A 58 10.86 -10.17 -6.86
CA VAL A 58 12.19 -9.79 -7.34
C VAL A 58 12.70 -8.63 -6.50
N GLN A 59 13.71 -8.90 -5.68
CA GLN A 59 14.39 -7.88 -4.90
C GLN A 59 15.32 -7.08 -5.81
N LYS A 60 14.98 -5.80 -6.02
CA LYS A 60 15.75 -4.87 -6.85
C LYS A 60 15.40 -3.45 -6.46
N PHE A 61 16.41 -2.63 -6.22
CA PHE A 61 16.18 -1.20 -6.07
C PHE A 61 15.70 -0.60 -7.40
N LEU A 62 14.50 -0.02 -7.41
CA LEU A 62 13.87 0.55 -8.59
C LEU A 62 13.78 2.07 -8.57
N GLY A 63 14.13 2.71 -7.46
CA GLY A 63 14.05 4.15 -7.28
C GLY A 63 13.38 4.52 -5.96
N THR A 64 12.85 5.73 -5.90
CA THR A 64 12.17 6.26 -4.72
C THR A 64 10.80 6.82 -5.07
N VAL A 65 9.90 6.82 -4.10
CA VAL A 65 8.61 7.51 -4.17
C VAL A 65 8.64 8.68 -3.20
N LYS A 66 8.13 9.83 -3.63
CA LYS A 66 7.94 11.01 -2.78
C LYS A 66 6.46 11.15 -2.47
N PHE A 67 6.12 11.13 -1.18
CA PHE A 67 4.75 11.31 -0.71
C PHE A 67 4.39 12.80 -0.66
N GLY A 68 3.09 13.10 -0.58
CA GLY A 68 2.60 14.48 -0.47
C GLY A 68 3.05 15.23 0.79
N ASN A 69 3.61 14.53 1.78
CA ASN A 69 4.21 15.10 2.99
C ASN A 69 5.74 15.23 2.90
N ASP A 70 6.30 15.22 1.69
CA ASP A 70 7.74 15.25 1.39
C ASP A 70 8.56 14.06 1.89
N HIS A 71 7.95 13.07 2.55
CA HIS A 71 8.65 11.84 2.90
C HIS A 71 9.04 11.07 1.64
N VAL A 72 10.23 10.48 1.66
CA VAL A 72 10.78 9.72 0.54
C VAL A 72 11.02 8.28 0.99
N ALA A 73 10.41 7.33 0.29
CA ALA A 73 10.60 5.90 0.53
C ALA A 73 11.27 5.22 -0.68
N LYS A 74 11.95 4.10 -0.43
CA LYS A 74 12.62 3.32 -1.46
C LYS A 74 11.70 2.24 -2.01
N ILE A 75 11.72 2.06 -3.32
CA ILE A 75 11.11 0.91 -3.99
C ILE A 75 12.17 -0.20 -4.00
N MET A 76 11.94 -1.25 -3.21
CA MET A 76 12.93 -2.29 -2.94
C MET A 76 12.73 -3.55 -3.79
N GLY A 77 11.67 -3.59 -4.60
CA GLY A 77 11.43 -4.66 -5.55
C GLY A 77 9.99 -4.65 -6.05
N TYR A 78 9.63 -5.73 -6.74
CA TYR A 78 8.25 -5.97 -7.18
C TYR A 78 7.93 -7.45 -7.14
N GLY A 79 6.65 -7.77 -7.05
CA GLY A 79 6.15 -9.13 -7.15
C GLY A 79 4.68 -9.12 -7.57
N ASP A 80 4.07 -10.29 -7.61
CA ASP A 80 2.65 -10.40 -7.87
C ASP A 80 1.91 -10.50 -6.54
N TYR A 81 0.77 -9.83 -6.45
CA TYR A 81 -0.07 -9.86 -5.27
C TYR A 81 -1.28 -10.74 -5.54
N GLN A 82 -1.42 -11.83 -4.78
CA GLN A 82 -2.52 -12.77 -4.96
C GLN A 82 -3.63 -12.50 -3.95
N ILE A 83 -4.82 -12.16 -4.46
CA ILE A 83 -6.06 -12.09 -3.68
C ILE A 83 -6.96 -13.22 -4.15
N ARG A 84 -6.95 -14.33 -3.42
CA ARG A 84 -7.69 -15.55 -3.78
C ARG A 84 -7.32 -16.03 -5.20
N ASN A 85 -8.23 -15.86 -6.15
CA ASN A 85 -8.10 -16.29 -7.55
C ASN A 85 -7.72 -15.13 -8.48
N VAL A 86 -7.52 -13.92 -7.95
CA VAL A 86 -7.11 -12.73 -8.70
C VAL A 86 -5.65 -12.44 -8.41
N ILE A 87 -4.88 -12.13 -9.45
CA ILE A 87 -3.48 -11.73 -9.35
C ILE A 87 -3.36 -10.29 -9.82
N ILE A 88 -2.80 -9.43 -8.98
CA ILE A 88 -2.35 -8.10 -9.38
C ILE A 88 -0.86 -8.23 -9.69
N SER A 89 -0.53 -8.15 -10.97
CA SER A 89 0.86 -8.32 -11.41
C SER A 89 1.71 -7.08 -11.12
N ARG A 90 3.02 -7.28 -10.89
CA ARG A 90 4.03 -6.20 -10.77
C ARG A 90 3.70 -5.13 -9.72
N VAL A 91 3.19 -5.55 -8.57
CA VAL A 91 3.02 -4.67 -7.39
C VAL A 91 4.40 -4.33 -6.82
N TYR A 92 4.62 -3.05 -6.58
CA TYR A 92 5.89 -2.54 -6.05
C TYR A 92 5.92 -2.62 -4.53
N TYR A 93 7.03 -3.14 -3.99
CA TYR A 93 7.29 -3.10 -2.56
C TYR A 93 7.99 -1.79 -2.20
N VAL A 94 7.36 -0.99 -1.37
CA VAL A 94 7.87 0.29 -0.89
C VAL A 94 8.16 0.19 0.61
N GLU A 95 9.42 0.36 0.98
CA GLU A 95 9.85 0.29 2.38
C GLU A 95 9.19 1.41 3.20
N GLY A 96 8.55 1.06 4.31
CA GLY A 96 7.91 2.02 5.22
C GLY A 96 6.54 2.54 4.75
N LEU A 97 5.98 2.00 3.67
CA LEU A 97 4.62 2.34 3.25
C LEU A 97 3.59 1.70 4.21
N GLY A 98 2.77 2.53 4.85
CA GLY A 98 1.80 2.05 5.86
C GLY A 98 0.53 1.40 5.30
N HIS A 99 0.21 1.61 4.03
CA HIS A 99 -1.03 1.14 3.40
C HIS A 99 -0.80 0.72 1.94
N ASN A 100 -1.61 -0.22 1.43
CA ASN A 100 -1.52 -0.62 0.03
C ASN A 100 -2.20 0.45 -0.86
N LEU A 101 -1.61 0.74 -2.03
CA LEU A 101 -2.10 1.73 -2.99
C LEU A 101 -2.41 1.07 -4.32
N PHE A 102 -3.65 1.23 -4.80
CA PHE A 102 -4.07 0.68 -6.08
C PHE A 102 -4.14 1.82 -7.11
N SER A 103 -3.23 1.77 -8.09
CA SER A 103 -3.19 2.69 -9.22
C SER A 103 -4.46 2.55 -10.05
N VAL A 104 -5.19 3.65 -10.24
CA VAL A 104 -6.34 3.73 -11.17
C VAL A 104 -6.08 4.67 -12.35
N GLY A 105 -4.90 5.30 -12.38
CA GLY A 105 -4.35 6.06 -13.50
C GLY A 105 -3.35 5.25 -14.32
#